data_AF-A0A1H7NGS5-F1
#
_entry.id   AF-A0A1H7NGS5-F1
#
_cell.length_a   1.000
_cell.length_b   1.000
_cell.length_c   1.000
_cell.angle_alpha   90.00
_cell.angle_beta   90.00
_cell.angle_gamma   90.00
#
_symmetry.space_group_name_H-M   'P 1'
#
loop_
_entity.id
_entity.type
_entity.pdbx_description
1 polymer ?
#
loop_
_entity_poly.entity_id
_entity_poly.type
_entity_poly.pdbx_seq_one_letter_code
_entity_poly.pdbx_strand_id
1 'polypeptide(L)'
;MEYSRFTKLNLELIKNLPSDMQSELIHLEDVIPDDIMATIYFHDSVYKKERHDFLNHRPDLLQEMYQLRHQKRKACENDDFINVETDLNIQFIKKYPQFKQLIECIEYWDESLKVIKTVHIDQYLAEN
;
A
#
# COMPACT_ATOMS: atom_id res chain seq x y z
N MET A 1 -15.66 16.88 12.28
CA MET A 1 -15.35 15.49 12.66
C MET A 1 -14.18 15.08 11.82
N GLU A 2 -13.07 14.77 12.46
CA GLU A 2 -11.89 14.24 11.79
C GLU A 2 -12.19 12.76 11.51
N TYR A 3 -12.12 12.35 10.24
CA TYR A 3 -12.40 10.97 9.84
C TYR A 3 -11.08 10.30 9.48
N SER A 4 -10.92 9.05 9.88
CA SER A 4 -9.77 8.25 9.48
C SER A 4 -10.01 7.67 8.09
N ARG A 5 -9.03 7.81 7.19
CA ARG A 5 -9.07 7.24 5.84
C ARG A 5 -8.30 5.93 5.81
N PHE A 6 -8.89 4.91 5.20
CA PHE A 6 -8.31 3.58 5.06
C PHE A 6 -8.32 3.13 3.60
N THR A 7 -7.20 2.65 3.09
CA THR A 7 -7.14 1.93 1.83
C THR A 7 -7.65 0.52 1.99
N LYS A 8 -8.75 0.19 1.31
CA LYS A 8 -9.20 -1.20 1.18
C LYS A 8 -8.52 -1.81 -0.04
N LEU A 9 -7.67 -2.81 0.19
CA LEU A 9 -6.97 -3.52 -0.88
C LEU A 9 -7.89 -4.52 -1.61
N ASN A 10 -7.69 -4.67 -2.91
CA ASN A 10 -8.44 -5.62 -3.74
C ASN A 10 -7.90 -7.04 -3.54
N LEU A 11 -8.41 -7.74 -2.52
CA LEU A 11 -7.95 -9.08 -2.17
C LEU A 11 -8.21 -10.12 -3.25
N GLU A 12 -9.24 -9.96 -4.09
CA GLU A 12 -9.53 -10.88 -5.18
C GLU A 12 -8.43 -10.80 -6.26
N LEU A 13 -8.04 -9.58 -6.63
CA LEU A 13 -6.91 -9.34 -7.52
C LEU A 13 -5.61 -9.82 -6.90
N ILE A 14 -5.32 -9.49 -5.63
CA ILE A 14 -4.05 -9.85 -4.98
C ILE A 14 -3.88 -11.38 -4.90
N LYS A 15 -4.95 -12.12 -4.64
CA LYS A 15 -4.91 -13.60 -4.64
C LYS A 15 -4.68 -14.20 -6.02
N ASN A 16 -4.99 -13.45 -7.07
CA ASN A 16 -4.87 -13.88 -8.46
C ASN A 16 -4.06 -12.85 -9.27
N LEU A 17 -2.93 -12.42 -8.71
CA LEU A 17 -2.15 -11.30 -9.25
C LEU A 17 -1.69 -11.64 -10.68
N PRO A 18 -1.99 -10.80 -11.69
CA PRO A 18 -1.52 -11.02 -13.05
C PRO A 18 0.01 -11.16 -13.09
N SER A 19 0.54 -12.10 -13.88
CA SER A 19 1.97 -12.45 -13.84
C SER A 19 2.87 -11.30 -14.29
N ASP A 20 2.39 -10.46 -15.20
CA ASP A 20 3.04 -9.21 -15.60
C ASP A 20 3.12 -8.22 -14.44
N MET A 21 2.00 -7.95 -13.77
CA MET A 21 1.95 -7.09 -12.58
C MET A 21 2.83 -7.61 -11.44
N GLN A 22 2.79 -8.92 -11.20
CA GLN A 22 3.62 -9.59 -10.20
C GLN A 22 5.10 -9.39 -10.49
N SER A 23 5.54 -9.63 -11.74
CA SER A 23 6.93 -9.46 -12.16
C SER A 23 7.39 -8.00 -12.02
N GLU A 24 6.55 -7.04 -12.42
CA GLU A 24 6.85 -5.62 -12.24
C GLU A 24 7.02 -5.26 -10.76
N LEU A 25 6.14 -5.73 -9.87
CA LEU A 25 6.24 -5.46 -8.43
C LEU A 25 7.49 -6.13 -7.80
N ILE A 26 7.86 -7.33 -8.25
CA ILE A 26 9.08 -8.02 -7.77
C ILE A 26 10.32 -7.20 -8.08
N HIS A 27 10.42 -6.68 -9.30
CA HIS A 27 11.59 -5.96 -9.78
C HIS A 27 11.50 -4.45 -9.63
N LEU A 28 10.44 -3.93 -9.00
CA LEU A 28 10.26 -2.49 -8.83
C LEU A 28 11.41 -1.89 -8.02
N GLU A 29 12.17 -1.00 -8.64
CA GLU A 29 13.32 -0.33 -8.01
C GLU A 29 12.89 0.86 -7.12
N ASP A 30 11.81 0.69 -6.38
CA ASP A 30 11.27 1.69 -5.45
C ASP A 30 10.56 1.00 -4.28
N VAL A 31 10.27 1.79 -3.24
CA VAL A 31 9.63 1.32 -2.02
C VAL A 31 8.16 1.05 -2.30
N ILE A 32 7.77 -0.21 -2.15
CA ILE A 32 6.35 -0.59 -2.09
C ILE A 32 5.88 -0.36 -0.65
N PRO A 33 4.78 0.37 -0.42
CA PRO A 33 4.22 0.55 0.91
C PRO A 33 3.99 -0.77 1.64
N ASP A 34 4.29 -0.80 2.93
CA ASP A 34 4.25 -2.04 3.73
C ASP A 34 2.88 -2.73 3.71
N ASP A 35 1.77 -1.99 3.72
CA ASP A 35 0.42 -2.58 3.69
C ASP A 35 0.17 -3.38 2.40
N ILE A 36 0.48 -2.78 1.24
CA ILE A 36 0.41 -3.44 -0.06
C ILE A 36 1.37 -4.64 -0.09
N MET A 37 2.64 -4.44 0.27
CA MET A 37 3.66 -5.48 0.21
C MET A 37 3.34 -6.66 1.15
N ALA A 38 2.92 -6.39 2.38
CA ALA A 38 2.59 -7.42 3.37
C ALA A 38 1.35 -8.21 2.95
N THR A 39 0.35 -7.55 2.38
CA THR A 39 -0.88 -8.21 1.88
C THR A 39 -0.56 -9.16 0.71
N ILE A 40 0.30 -8.73 -0.22
CA ILE A 40 0.76 -9.63 -1.29
C ILE A 40 1.62 -10.76 -0.71
N TYR A 41 2.55 -10.48 0.21
CA TYR A 41 3.36 -11.52 0.87
C TYR A 41 2.55 -12.59 1.58
N PHE A 42 1.38 -12.21 2.12
CA PHE A 42 0.49 -13.13 2.80
C PHE A 42 -0.22 -14.07 1.83
N HIS A 43 -0.56 -13.58 0.63
CA HIS A 43 -1.31 -14.35 -0.37
C HIS A 43 -0.43 -15.04 -1.42
N ASP A 44 0.81 -14.59 -1.60
CA ASP A 44 1.68 -15.03 -2.67
C ASP A 44 3.11 -15.28 -2.17
N SER A 45 3.43 -16.57 -2.00
CA SER A 45 4.75 -17.02 -1.53
C SER A 45 5.84 -16.90 -2.59
N VAL A 46 5.50 -16.94 -3.88
CA VAL A 46 6.44 -16.76 -4.99
C VAL A 46 6.89 -15.32 -5.01
N TYR A 47 5.94 -14.39 -5.05
CA TYR A 47 6.21 -12.96 -4.93
C TYR A 47 7.07 -12.65 -3.71
N LYS A 48 6.70 -13.19 -2.54
CA LYS A 48 7.47 -12.97 -1.30
C LYS A 48 8.93 -13.39 -1.43
N LYS A 49 9.18 -14.58 -1.97
CA LYS A 49 10.54 -15.10 -2.13
C LYS A 49 11.33 -14.26 -3.13
N GLU A 50 10.78 -14.04 -4.32
CA GLU A 50 11.49 -13.37 -5.40
C GLU A 50 11.73 -11.89 -5.10
N ARG A 51 10.75 -11.20 -4.49
CA ARG A 51 10.94 -9.83 -4.03
C ARG A 51 12.01 -9.75 -2.93
N HIS A 52 12.02 -10.71 -2.00
CA HIS A 52 13.05 -10.76 -0.97
C HIS A 52 14.46 -10.98 -1.57
N ASP A 53 14.59 -11.90 -2.52
CA ASP A 53 15.84 -12.15 -3.23
C ASP A 53 16.30 -10.90 -4.00
N PHE A 54 15.40 -10.19 -4.66
CA PHE A 54 15.70 -8.89 -5.31
C PHE A 54 16.19 -7.85 -4.30
N LEU A 55 15.46 -7.67 -3.18
CA LEU A 55 15.79 -6.68 -2.15
C LEU A 55 17.15 -6.95 -1.49
N ASN A 56 17.55 -8.21 -1.33
CA ASN A 56 18.88 -8.57 -0.79
C ASN A 56 20.04 -8.07 -1.67
N HIS A 57 19.80 -7.80 -2.95
CA HIS A 57 20.78 -7.20 -3.86
C HIS A 57 20.66 -5.67 -3.96
N ARG A 58 19.71 -5.06 -3.24
CA ARG A 58 19.41 -3.62 -3.23
C ARG A 58 19.44 -3.05 -1.81
N PRO A 59 20.63 -2.96 -1.19
CA PRO A 59 20.77 -2.46 0.19
C PRO A 59 20.33 -1.00 0.34
N ASP A 60 20.44 -0.21 -0.72
CA ASP A 60 19.90 1.14 -0.84
C ASP A 60 18.38 1.15 -0.63
N LEU A 61 17.67 0.28 -1.34
CA LEU A 61 16.22 0.20 -1.28
C LEU A 61 15.74 -0.34 0.07
N LEU A 62 16.44 -1.33 0.63
CA LEU A 62 16.19 -1.80 1.99
C LEU A 62 16.34 -0.67 3.01
N GLN A 63 17.37 0.17 2.87
CA GLN A 63 17.58 1.31 3.76
C GLN A 63 16.42 2.32 3.66
N GLU A 64 15.94 2.64 2.46
CA GLU A 64 14.78 3.51 2.26
C GLU A 64 13.51 2.94 2.90
N MET A 65 13.25 1.64 2.75
CA MET A 65 12.14 0.96 3.42
C MET A 65 12.22 1.10 4.95
N TYR A 66 13.40 0.92 5.54
CA TYR A 66 13.60 1.10 6.98
C TYR A 66 13.39 2.55 7.43
N GLN A 67 13.84 3.52 6.64
CA GLN A 67 13.62 4.94 6.93
C GLN A 67 12.13 5.28 6.89
N LEU A 68 11.40 4.80 5.89
CA LEU A 68 9.96 5.01 5.76
C LEU A 68 9.20 4.39 6.95
N ARG A 69 9.56 3.16 7.35
CA ARG A 69 9.01 2.50 8.55
C ARG A 69 9.25 3.30 9.83
N HIS A 70 10.45 3.87 9.96
CA HIS A 70 10.78 4.69 11.12
C HIS A 70 10.02 6.02 11.12
N GLN A 71 9.83 6.65 9.96
CA GLN A 71 8.98 7.83 9.80
C GLN A 71 7.52 7.52 10.15
N LYS A 72 6.98 6.40 9.63
CA LYS A 72 5.64 5.90 9.99
C LYS A 72 5.50 5.74 11.51
N ARG A 73 6.46 5.06 12.15
CA ARG A 73 6.44 4.84 13.61
C ARG A 73 6.39 6.15 14.41
N LYS A 74 7.14 7.17 13.97
CA LYS A 74 7.08 8.51 14.60
C LYS A 74 5.75 9.20 14.38
N ALA A 75 5.12 9.02 13.22
CA ALA A 75 3.78 9.54 12.97
C ALA A 75 2.70 8.82 13.80
N CYS A 76 2.89 7.52 14.11
CA CYS A 76 2.00 6.79 15.02
C CYS A 76 1.93 7.37 16.42
N GLU A 77 3.01 8.01 16.89
CA GLU A 77 3.07 8.62 18.22
C GLU A 77 2.15 9.85 18.33
N ASN A 78 1.60 10.33 17.20
CA ASN A 78 0.69 11.48 17.11
C ASN A 78 -0.75 11.11 16.69
N ASP A 79 -1.17 9.84 16.87
CA ASP A 79 -2.53 9.33 16.54
C ASP A 79 -2.98 9.43 15.06
N ASP A 80 -2.09 9.81 14.12
CA ASP A 80 -2.41 10.00 12.69
C ASP A 80 -1.92 8.84 11.79
N PHE A 81 -1.52 7.71 12.38
CA PHE A 81 -0.88 6.59 11.68
C PHE A 81 -1.66 6.11 10.45
N ILE A 82 -2.98 5.96 10.63
CA ILE A 82 -3.88 5.39 9.62
C ILE A 82 -3.92 6.27 8.37
N ASN A 83 -3.99 7.60 8.54
CA ASN A 83 -4.01 8.51 7.41
C ASN A 83 -2.66 8.53 6.69
N VAL A 84 -1.55 8.40 7.43
CA VAL A 84 -0.20 8.31 6.83
C VAL A 84 -0.05 7.06 5.98
N GLU A 85 -0.53 5.90 6.44
CA GLU A 85 -0.50 4.67 5.66
C GLU A 85 -1.32 4.78 4.37
N THR A 86 -2.54 5.29 4.48
CA THR A 86 -3.39 5.58 3.32
C THR A 86 -2.72 6.55 2.35
N ASP A 87 -2.13 7.64 2.84
CA ASP A 87 -1.46 8.62 1.98
C ASP A 87 -0.26 8.01 1.25
N LEU A 88 0.53 7.15 1.90
CA LEU A 88 1.63 6.45 1.23
C LEU A 88 1.15 5.49 0.14
N ASN A 89 0.08 4.75 0.41
CA ASN A 89 -0.56 3.89 -0.58
C ASN A 89 -1.10 4.71 -1.78
N ILE A 90 -1.70 5.87 -1.52
CA ILE A 90 -2.15 6.80 -2.57
C ILE A 90 -0.98 7.36 -3.38
N GLN A 91 0.08 7.84 -2.72
CA GLN A 91 1.27 8.36 -3.42
C GLN A 91 1.93 7.28 -4.28
N PHE A 92 1.98 6.05 -3.79
CA PHE A 92 2.48 4.91 -4.56
C PHE A 92 1.69 4.70 -5.85
N ILE A 93 0.36 4.63 -5.80
CA ILE A 93 -0.43 4.44 -7.03
C ILE A 93 -0.50 5.69 -7.92
N LYS A 94 -0.30 6.89 -7.36
CA LYS A 94 -0.12 8.11 -8.17
C LYS A 94 1.19 8.06 -8.97
N LYS A 95 2.26 7.56 -8.35
CA LYS A 95 3.55 7.36 -9.00
C LYS A 95 3.54 6.18 -9.98
N TYR A 96 2.78 5.13 -9.66
CA TYR A 96 2.66 3.90 -10.45
C TYR A 96 1.18 3.57 -10.76
N PRO A 97 0.54 4.29 -11.71
CA PRO A 97 -0.88 4.14 -11.99
C PRO A 97 -1.29 2.75 -12.47
N GLN A 98 -0.37 1.96 -13.03
CA GLN A 98 -0.66 0.58 -13.42
C GLN A 98 -1.04 -0.30 -12.22
N PHE A 99 -0.60 0.06 -11.00
CA PHE A 99 -0.90 -0.67 -9.77
C PHE A 99 -2.14 -0.14 -9.04
N LYS A 100 -2.87 0.84 -9.59
CA LYS A 100 -4.05 1.43 -8.93
C LYS A 100 -5.09 0.39 -8.52
N GLN A 101 -5.23 -0.69 -9.29
CA GLN A 101 -6.21 -1.75 -9.07
C GLN A 101 -5.91 -2.61 -7.83
N LEU A 102 -4.70 -2.51 -7.26
CA LEU A 102 -4.36 -3.13 -5.97
C LEU A 102 -5.21 -2.53 -4.84
N ILE A 103 -5.72 -1.32 -5.01
CA ILE A 103 -6.63 -0.64 -4.08
C ILE A 103 -8.04 -0.67 -4.69
N GLU A 104 -9.01 -1.21 -3.96
CA GLU A 104 -10.42 -1.23 -4.38
C GLU A 104 -11.07 0.14 -4.14
N CYS A 105 -10.93 0.65 -2.92
CA CYS A 105 -11.56 1.89 -2.49
C CYS A 105 -10.87 2.51 -1.27
N ILE A 106 -11.25 3.75 -0.97
CA ILE A 106 -10.93 4.45 0.27
C ILE A 106 -12.18 4.44 1.16
N GLU A 107 -12.04 3.86 2.35
CA GLU A 107 -13.07 3.86 3.37
C GLU A 107 -12.80 4.99 4.38
N TYR A 108 -13.85 5.72 4.74
CA TYR A 108 -13.82 6.73 5.79
C TYR A 108 -14.51 6.14 7.01
N TRP A 109 -13.79 6.12 8.13
CA TRP A 109 -14.25 5.55 9.38
C TRP A 109 -14.48 6.67 10.39
N ASP A 110 -15.55 6.54 11.18
CA ASP A 110 -15.79 7.41 12.33
C ASP A 110 -14.99 6.97 13.58
N GLU A 111 -15.09 7.76 14.65
CA GLU A 111 -14.45 7.46 15.95
C GLU A 111 -14.93 6.13 16.57
N SER A 112 -16.07 5.60 16.14
CA SER A 112 -16.61 4.30 16.56
C SER A 112 -16.17 3.15 15.66
N LEU A 113 -15.19 3.37 14.78
CA LEU A 113 -14.68 2.42 13.80
C LEU A 113 -15.75 1.89 12.83
N LYS A 114 -16.75 2.70 12.51
CA LYS A 114 -17.75 2.36 11.50
C LYS A 114 -17.42 3.03 10.18
N VAL A 115 -17.53 2.27 9.10
CA VAL A 115 -17.46 2.80 7.73
C VAL A 115 -18.68 3.69 7.48
N ILE A 116 -18.44 4.98 7.27
CA ILE A 116 -19.48 5.98 7.00
C ILE A 116 -19.54 6.40 5.53
N LYS A 117 -18.44 6.22 4.79
CA LYS A 117 -18.33 6.54 3.36
C LYS A 117 -17.29 5.63 2.73
N THR A 118 -17.57 5.18 1.52
CA THR A 118 -16.61 4.44 0.68
C THR A 118 -16.52 5.14 -0.67
N VAL A 119 -15.30 5.39 -1.15
CA VAL A 119 -15.04 6.04 -2.43
C VAL A 119 -14.17 5.11 -3.27
N HIS A 120 -14.67 4.67 -4.42
CA HIS A 120 -13.90 3.82 -5.33
C HIS A 120 -12.59 4.50 -5.74
N ILE A 121 -11.50 3.74 -5.91
CA ILE A 121 -10.18 4.35 -6.10
C ILE A 121 -10.11 5.30 -7.30
N ASP A 122 -10.75 4.94 -8.41
CA ASP A 122 -10.79 5.79 -9.60
C ASP A 122 -11.50 7.13 -9.35
N GLN A 123 -12.58 7.11 -8.57
CA GLN A 123 -13.28 8.33 -8.17
C GLN A 123 -12.39 9.17 -7.25
N TYR A 124 -11.76 8.54 -6.26
CA TYR A 124 -10.90 9.22 -5.30
C TYR A 124 -9.75 9.96 -5.98
N LEU A 125 -9.08 9.31 -6.95
CA LEU A 125 -7.98 9.88 -7.73
C LEU A 125 -8.42 10.99 -8.69
N ALA A 126 -9.66 10.98 -9.16
CA ALA A 126 -10.20 12.05 -10.00
C ALA A 126 -10.47 13.33 -9.18
N GLU A 127 -10.77 13.17 -7.89
CA GLU A 127 -11.11 14.27 -6.96
C GLU A 127 -9.90 14.84 -6.20
N ASN A 128 -8.75 14.13 -6.16
CA ASN A 128 -7.58 14.46 -5.33
C ASN A 128 -6.23 14.17 -6.00
#